data_AF-A0AAU3S8L7-F1
#
_entry.id   AF-A0AAU3S8L7-F1
#
_cell.length_a   1.000
_cell.length_b   1.000
_cell.length_c   1.000
_cell.angle_alpha   90.00
_cell.angle_beta   90.00
_cell.angle_gamma   90.00
#
_symmetry.space_group_name_H-M   'P 1'
#
loop_
_entity.id
_entity.type
_entity.pdbx_description
1 polymer ?
#
loop_
_entity_poly.entity_id
_entity_poly.type
_entity_poly.pdbx_seq_one_letter_code
_entity_poly.pdbx_strand_id
1 'polypeptide(L)'
;MVGTAEQQGGRRGTAWPRLRAEHVVGVGALLSVAALAERIPRFVPARQYVLCHASPTLDHLTLTALALVLAAGVAAVAGGIMMQSRRTPGRVLPVVWLVVVAALLIAADGVDAHGEALAAKQAATGFTEGRCDYVPQDYTATPGWFFW
;
A
#
# COMPACT_ATOMS: atom_id res chain seq x y z
N MET A 1 22.28 45.31 46.29
CA MET A 1 23.02 44.09 45.94
C MET A 1 22.17 42.89 46.36
N VAL A 2 22.06 41.90 45.47
CA VAL A 2 21.47 40.55 45.65
C VAL A 2 19.93 40.55 45.83
N GLY A 3 19.10 39.91 45.01
CA GLY A 3 19.30 38.94 43.93
C GLY A 3 18.08 38.01 43.92
N THR A 4 17.14 38.26 43.01
CA THR A 4 15.94 37.45 42.75
C THR A 4 16.33 36.15 42.02
N ALA A 5 16.12 34.99 42.63
CA ALA A 5 16.19 33.70 41.95
C ALA A 5 14.78 33.25 41.57
N GLU A 6 14.33 33.72 40.41
CA GLU A 6 13.12 33.24 39.73
C GLU A 6 13.45 31.90 39.06
N GLN A 7 12.99 30.81 39.67
CA GLN A 7 13.21 29.45 39.19
C GLN A 7 12.20 29.14 38.07
N GLN A 8 12.45 29.63 36.85
CA GLN A 8 11.70 29.22 35.66
C GLN A 8 12.11 27.80 35.24
N GLY A 9 11.36 26.81 35.73
CA GLY A 9 11.41 25.42 35.28
C GLY A 9 10.96 25.31 33.82
N GLY A 10 11.93 25.38 32.91
CA GLY A 10 11.75 25.18 31.48
C GLY A 10 11.26 23.78 31.15
N ARG A 11 9.94 23.63 30.98
CA ARG A 11 9.33 22.51 30.25
C ARG A 11 9.84 22.54 28.82
N ARG A 12 10.91 21.78 28.54
CA ARG A 12 11.32 21.41 27.17
C ARG A 12 10.23 20.49 26.59
N GLY A 13 9.13 21.08 26.12
CA GLY A 13 8.20 20.38 25.26
C GLY A 13 8.95 19.98 24.00
N THR A 14 9.05 18.67 23.75
CA THR A 14 9.60 18.12 22.52
C THR A 14 8.85 18.73 21.34
N ALA A 15 9.49 19.66 20.63
CA ALA A 15 8.95 20.27 19.44
C ALA A 15 8.95 19.20 18.34
N TRP A 16 7.79 18.56 18.15
CA TRP A 16 7.61 17.59 17.08
C TRP A 16 7.86 18.28 15.73
N PRO A 17 8.64 17.66 14.81
CA PRO A 17 8.84 18.20 13.48
C PRO A 17 7.48 18.37 12.78
N ARG A 18 7.23 19.57 12.23
CA ARG A 18 6.00 19.84 11.48
C ARG A 18 6.03 19.10 10.14
N LEU A 19 5.21 18.06 10.01
CA LEU A 19 4.91 17.44 8.72
C LEU A 19 4.27 18.46 7.78
N ARG A 20 4.90 18.68 6.62
CA ARG A 20 4.39 19.55 5.55
C ARG A 20 3.60 18.73 4.52
N ALA A 21 2.74 19.39 3.74
CA ALA A 21 1.97 18.78 2.66
C ALA A 21 2.86 18.03 1.64
N GLU A 22 4.05 18.58 1.35
CA GLU A 22 5.06 17.98 0.49
C GLU A 22 5.50 16.59 0.95
N HIS A 23 5.56 16.35 2.27
CA HIS A 23 5.93 15.04 2.80
C HIS A 23 4.80 14.03 2.57
N VAL A 24 3.54 14.44 2.70
CA VAL A 24 2.39 13.55 2.46
C VAL A 24 2.33 13.14 0.99
N VAL A 25 2.46 14.11 0.08
CA VAL A 25 2.47 13.85 -1.36
C VAL A 25 3.70 13.04 -1.75
N GLY A 26 4.89 13.44 -1.31
CA GLY A 26 6.14 12.77 -1.67
C GLY A 26 6.21 11.33 -1.15
N VAL A 27 5.90 11.12 0.13
CA VAL A 27 5.88 9.77 0.72
C VAL A 27 4.76 8.94 0.10
N GLY A 28 3.55 9.48 -0.02
CA GLY A 28 2.43 8.73 -0.59
C GLY A 28 2.64 8.36 -2.07
N ALA A 29 3.22 9.26 -2.86
CA ALA A 29 3.58 8.98 -4.25
C ALA A 29 4.69 7.92 -4.33
N LEU A 30 5.75 8.05 -3.53
CA LEU A 30 6.83 7.07 -3.48
C LEU A 30 6.32 5.68 -3.09
N LEU A 31 5.48 5.59 -2.05
CA LEU A 31 4.87 4.33 -1.64
C LEU A 31 3.96 3.74 -2.73
N SER A 32 3.16 4.57 -3.40
CA SER A 32 2.27 4.07 -4.46
C SER A 32 3.05 3.59 -5.69
N VAL A 33 4.13 4.28 -6.07
CA VAL A 33 5.01 3.87 -7.17
C VAL A 33 5.78 2.61 -6.81
N ALA A 34 6.29 2.51 -5.58
CA ALA A 34 6.96 1.29 -5.12
C ALA A 34 5.99 0.10 -5.14
N ALA A 35 4.77 0.26 -4.61
CA ALA A 35 3.74 -0.78 -4.62
C ALA A 35 3.36 -1.20 -6.06
N LEU A 36 3.31 -0.26 -7.00
CA LEU A 36 3.05 -0.58 -8.41
C LEU A 36 4.24 -1.32 -9.06
N ALA A 37 5.47 -0.91 -8.75
CA ALA A 37 6.67 -1.52 -9.31
C ALA A 37 6.80 -3.00 -8.91
N GLU A 38 6.40 -3.36 -7.69
CA GLU A 38 6.42 -4.76 -7.22
C GLU A 38 5.41 -5.66 -7.91
N ARG A 39 4.31 -5.08 -8.41
CA ARG A 39 3.29 -5.79 -9.17
C ARG A 39 3.69 -6.02 -10.63
N ILE A 40 4.87 -5.56 -11.04
CA ILE A 40 5.43 -5.82 -12.37
C ILE A 40 6.44 -6.98 -12.24
N PRO A 41 6.18 -8.15 -12.86
CA PRO A 41 7.02 -9.36 -12.73
C PRO A 41 8.49 -9.16 -13.16
N ARG A 42 8.78 -8.10 -13.91
CA ARG A 42 10.13 -7.74 -14.34
C ARG A 42 11.01 -7.23 -13.19
N PHE A 43 10.43 -6.64 -12.15
CA PHE A 43 11.19 -5.99 -11.07
C PHE A 43 11.31 -6.85 -9.83
N VAL A 44 10.31 -7.68 -9.52
CA VAL A 44 10.34 -8.56 -8.35
C VAL A 44 10.00 -9.98 -8.79
N PRO A 45 10.85 -10.98 -8.48
CA PRO A 45 10.54 -12.38 -8.72
C PRO A 45 9.25 -12.77 -8.02
N ALA A 46 8.33 -13.35 -8.77
CA ALA A 46 7.00 -13.73 -8.32
C ALA A 46 6.81 -15.24 -8.40
N ARG A 47 6.02 -15.81 -7.47
CA ARG A 47 5.61 -17.21 -7.57
C ARG A 47 4.64 -17.37 -8.73
N GLN A 48 4.84 -18.41 -9.53
CA GLN A 48 3.98 -18.71 -10.67
C GLN A 48 3.16 -19.96 -10.38
N TYR A 49 1.88 -19.89 -10.69
CA TYR A 49 0.92 -20.96 -10.53
C TYR A 49 0.31 -21.28 -11.89
N VAL A 50 0.41 -22.53 -12.30
CA VAL A 50 -0.23 -23.01 -13.52
C VAL A 50 -1.66 -23.42 -13.17
N LEU A 51 -2.63 -22.74 -13.76
CA LEU A 51 -4.05 -22.99 -13.55
C LEU A 51 -4.62 -23.69 -14.78
N CYS A 52 -5.41 -24.74 -14.58
CA CYS A 52 -6.19 -25.26 -15.69
C CYS A 52 -7.22 -24.22 -16.09
N HIS A 53 -8.13 -23.75 -15.22
CA HIS A 53 -9.22 -22.86 -15.63
C HIS A 53 -8.87 -21.38 -15.40
N ALA A 54 -9.19 -20.53 -16.38
CA ALA A 54 -9.21 -19.08 -16.18
C ALA A 54 -10.17 -18.77 -15.03
N SER A 55 -9.68 -18.09 -13.99
CA SER A 55 -10.48 -17.75 -12.83
C SER A 55 -10.83 -16.27 -12.86
N PRO A 56 -12.06 -15.88 -13.22
CA PRO A 56 -12.46 -14.46 -13.23
C PRO A 56 -12.33 -13.84 -11.82
N THR A 57 -12.39 -14.67 -10.78
CA THR A 57 -12.15 -14.25 -9.40
C THR A 57 -10.72 -13.72 -9.20
N LEU A 58 -9.69 -14.37 -9.75
CA LEU A 58 -8.30 -13.92 -9.64
C LEU A 58 -8.07 -12.60 -10.40
N ASP A 59 -8.70 -12.46 -11.58
CA ASP A 59 -8.66 -11.22 -12.35
C ASP A 59 -9.30 -10.06 -11.57
N HIS A 60 -10.48 -10.28 -10.99
CA HIS A 60 -11.15 -9.28 -10.17
C HIS A 60 -10.34 -8.89 -8.92
N LEU A 61 -9.68 -9.84 -8.27
CA LEU A 61 -8.81 -9.56 -7.11
C LEU A 61 -7.61 -8.70 -7.53
N THR A 62 -6.95 -9.06 -8.63
CA THR A 62 -5.81 -8.30 -9.16
C THR A 62 -6.21 -6.87 -9.54
N LEU A 63 -7.34 -6.70 -10.23
CA LEU A 63 -7.90 -5.39 -10.55
C LEU A 63 -8.26 -4.58 -9.29
N THR A 64 -8.79 -5.25 -8.26
CA THR A 64 -9.11 -4.61 -6.98
C THR A 64 -7.86 -4.13 -6.27
N ALA A 65 -6.80 -4.94 -6.22
CA ALA A 65 -5.52 -4.54 -5.65
C ALA A 65 -4.92 -3.33 -6.38
N LEU A 66 -4.92 -3.33 -7.72
CA LEU A 66 -4.48 -2.19 -8.52
C LEU A 66 -5.32 -0.93 -8.28
N ALA A 67 -6.65 -1.07 -8.17
CA ALA A 67 -7.54 0.03 -7.86
C ALA A 67 -7.27 0.63 -6.48
N LEU A 68 -6.94 -0.20 -5.48
CA LEU A 68 -6.56 0.26 -4.13
C LEU A 68 -5.23 1.02 -4.14
N VAL A 69 -4.21 0.55 -4.87
CA VAL A 69 -2.94 1.26 -5.04
C VAL A 69 -3.16 2.61 -5.75
N LEU A 70 -3.99 2.65 -6.80
CA LEU A 70 -4.35 3.89 -7.47
C LEU A 70 -5.05 4.86 -6.50
N ALA A 71 -6.02 4.36 -5.73
CA ALA A 71 -6.74 5.14 -4.73
C ALA A 71 -5.79 5.70 -3.66
N ALA A 72 -4.76 4.95 -3.25
CA ALA A 72 -3.73 5.42 -2.33
C ALA A 72 -2.94 6.60 -2.93
N GLY A 73 -2.53 6.50 -4.19
CA GLY A 73 -1.88 7.59 -4.91
C GLY A 73 -2.75 8.85 -5.01
N VAL A 74 -4.03 8.68 -5.36
CA VAL A 74 -5.01 9.77 -5.44
C VAL A 74 -5.23 10.40 -4.06
N ALA A 75 -5.33 9.60 -3.00
CA ALA A 75 -5.49 10.07 -1.63
C ALA A 75 -4.27 10.91 -1.17
N ALA A 76 -3.06 10.50 -1.52
CA ALA A 76 -1.85 11.27 -1.21
C ALA A 76 -1.88 12.67 -1.85
N VAL A 77 -2.26 12.75 -3.13
CA VAL A 77 -2.37 14.02 -3.88
C VAL A 77 -3.50 14.88 -3.31
N ALA A 78 -4.68 14.29 -3.11
CA ALA A 78 -5.85 14.98 -2.55
C ALA A 78 -5.56 15.54 -1.14
N GLY A 79 -4.86 14.77 -0.31
CA GLY A 79 -4.41 15.21 1.01
C GLY A 79 -3.45 16.40 0.93
N GLY A 80 -2.51 16.36 0.00
CA GLY A 80 -1.62 17.49 -0.29
C GLY A 80 -2.38 18.77 -0.67
N ILE A 81 -3.30 18.67 -1.64
CA ILE A 81 -4.12 19.80 -2.10
C ILE A 81 -4.98 20.35 -0.96
N MET A 82 -5.62 19.49 -0.18
CA MET A 82 -6.46 19.89 0.95
C MET A 82 -5.65 20.58 2.06
N MET A 83 -4.41 20.16 2.28
CA MET A 83 -3.52 20.82 3.23
C MET A 83 -3.05 22.19 2.75
N GLN A 84 -2.84 22.37 1.44
CA GLN A 84 -2.46 23.67 0.86
C GLN A 84 -3.62 24.66 0.79
N SER A 85 -4.84 24.19 0.57
CA SER A 85 -6.03 25.06 0.47
C SER A 85 -6.51 25.59 1.82
N ARG A 86 -6.09 24.99 2.94
CA ARG A 86 -6.43 25.47 4.29
C ARG A 86 -5.40 26.49 4.79
N ARG A 87 -5.88 27.65 5.25
CA ARG A 87 -5.06 28.70 5.88
C ARG A 87 -4.29 28.21 7.12
N THR A 88 -4.86 27.27 7.87
CA THR A 88 -4.26 26.65 9.05
C THR A 88 -4.59 25.17 9.11
N PRO A 89 -3.80 24.31 8.44
CA PRO A 89 -3.99 22.86 8.53
C PRO A 89 -3.72 22.41 9.97
N GLY A 90 -4.65 21.63 10.55
CA GLY A 90 -4.46 21.02 11.85
C GLY A 90 -3.26 20.08 11.84
N ARG A 91 -2.51 20.01 12.96
CA ARG A 91 -1.27 19.20 13.05
C ARG A 91 -1.48 17.71 12.76
N VAL A 92 -2.70 17.23 12.93
CA VAL A 92 -3.09 15.82 12.78
C VAL A 92 -3.45 15.47 11.33
N LEU A 93 -3.83 16.45 10.50
CA LEU A 93 -4.30 16.23 9.13
C LEU A 93 -3.29 15.47 8.24
N PRO A 94 -1.99 15.83 8.21
CA PRO A 94 -1.01 15.04 7.44
C PRO A 94 -0.88 13.59 7.91
N VAL A 95 -0.98 13.35 9.22
CA VAL A 95 -0.91 11.99 9.79
C VAL A 95 -2.11 11.18 9.34
N VAL A 96 -3.32 11.77 9.36
CA VAL A 96 -4.54 11.08 8.89
C VAL A 96 -4.41 10.65 7.43
N TRP A 97 -3.93 11.53 6.55
CA TRP A 97 -3.74 11.18 5.15
C TRP A 97 -2.70 10.09 4.94
N LEU A 98 -1.58 10.14 5.66
CA LEU A 98 -0.58 9.06 5.62
C LEU A 98 -1.16 7.73 6.12
N VAL A 99 -1.98 7.75 7.18
CA VAL A 99 -2.67 6.56 7.67
C VAL A 99 -3.65 6.01 6.64
N VAL A 100 -4.40 6.87 5.94
CA VAL A 100 -5.30 6.44 4.85
C VAL A 100 -4.52 5.79 3.72
N VAL A 101 -3.41 6.40 3.28
CA VAL A 101 -2.53 5.82 2.24
C VAL A 101 -2.00 4.46 2.69
N ALA A 102 -1.47 4.37 3.91
CA ALA A 102 -0.95 3.11 4.45
C ALA A 102 -2.05 2.02 4.54
N ALA A 103 -3.25 2.37 5.01
CA ALA A 103 -4.36 1.43 5.10
C ALA A 103 -4.79 0.89 3.73
N LEU A 104 -4.82 1.74 2.70
CA LEU A 104 -5.14 1.32 1.33
C LEU A 104 -4.10 0.37 0.76
N LEU A 105 -2.81 0.63 1.00
CA LEU A 105 -1.72 -0.25 0.54
C LEU A 105 -1.72 -1.59 1.28
N ILE A 106 -1.93 -1.59 2.60
CA ILE A 106 -2.10 -2.83 3.38
C ILE A 106 -3.29 -3.63 2.87
N ALA A 107 -4.40 -2.97 2.55
CA ALA A 107 -5.56 -3.64 1.98
C ALA A 107 -5.27 -4.25 0.60
N ALA A 108 -4.52 -3.53 -0.25
CA ALA A 108 -4.10 -4.05 -1.56
C ALA A 108 -3.26 -5.33 -1.41
N ASP A 109 -2.28 -5.32 -0.50
CA ASP A 109 -1.44 -6.48 -0.23
C ASP A 109 -2.24 -7.65 0.36
N GLY A 110 -3.26 -7.38 1.19
CA GLY A 110 -4.15 -8.41 1.71
C GLY A 110 -5.01 -9.06 0.61
N VAL A 111 -5.45 -8.28 -0.38
CA VAL A 111 -6.18 -8.79 -1.56
C VAL A 111 -5.27 -9.65 -2.42
N ASP A 112 -4.03 -9.22 -2.65
CA ASP A 112 -3.03 -9.98 -3.40
C ASP A 112 -2.70 -11.32 -2.70
N ALA A 113 -2.47 -11.31 -1.39
CA ALA A 113 -2.22 -12.52 -0.60
C ALA A 113 -3.42 -13.48 -0.61
N HIS A 114 -4.65 -12.95 -0.61
CA HIS A 114 -5.85 -13.77 -0.77
C HIS A 114 -5.93 -14.41 -2.16
N GLY A 115 -5.59 -13.66 -3.21
CA GLY A 115 -5.46 -14.14 -4.58
C GLY A 115 -4.44 -15.28 -4.69
N GLU A 116 -3.25 -15.11 -4.11
CA GLU A 116 -2.22 -16.16 -4.07
C GLU A 116 -2.72 -17.41 -3.35
N ALA A 117 -3.36 -17.26 -2.19
CA ALA A 117 -3.89 -18.41 -1.44
C ALA A 117 -4.97 -19.18 -2.22
N LEU A 118 -5.79 -18.48 -3.01
CA LEU A 118 -6.77 -19.10 -3.91
C LEU A 118 -6.08 -19.80 -5.08
N ALA A 119 -5.11 -19.15 -5.72
CA ALA A 119 -4.33 -19.73 -6.82
C ALA A 119 -3.57 -20.98 -6.36
N ALA A 120 -2.95 -20.96 -5.18
CA ALA A 120 -2.27 -22.10 -4.59
C ALA A 120 -3.24 -23.27 -4.33
N LYS A 121 -4.45 -23.00 -3.83
CA LYS A 121 -5.48 -24.03 -3.64
C LYS A 121 -5.95 -24.64 -4.98
N GLN A 122 -6.13 -23.82 -6.00
CA GLN A 122 -6.52 -24.26 -7.34
C GLN A 122 -5.41 -25.03 -8.05
N ALA A 123 -4.15 -24.67 -7.82
CA ALA A 123 -2.99 -25.40 -8.33
C ALA A 123 -2.76 -26.73 -7.58
N ALA A 124 -3.11 -26.80 -6.29
CA ALA A 124 -2.96 -27.99 -5.46
C ALA A 124 -4.04 -29.06 -5.67
N THR A 125 -5.17 -28.74 -6.30
CA THR A 125 -6.16 -29.77 -6.67
C THR A 125 -5.52 -30.68 -7.73
N GLY A 126 -5.28 -31.93 -7.34
CA GLY A 126 -4.44 -32.89 -8.07
C GLY A 126 -4.65 -32.88 -9.57
N PHE A 127 -3.66 -32.36 -10.28
CA PHE A 127 -3.64 -32.37 -11.74
C PHE A 127 -2.94 -33.64 -12.24
N THR A 128 -3.51 -34.24 -13.28
CA THR A 128 -2.83 -35.25 -14.10
C THR A 128 -2.34 -34.54 -15.35
N GLU A 129 -1.02 -34.55 -15.61
CA GLU A 129 -0.44 -33.95 -16.82
C GLU A 129 -1.24 -34.37 -18.07
N GLY A 130 -1.69 -33.39 -18.86
CA GLY A 130 -2.41 -33.61 -20.13
C GLY A 130 -3.94 -33.53 -20.10
N ARG A 131 -4.58 -33.11 -18.98
CA ARG A 131 -6.05 -33.02 -18.87
C ARG A 131 -6.68 -31.63 -18.93
N CYS A 132 -5.92 -30.53 -19.01
CA CYS A 132 -6.59 -29.28 -19.34
C CYS A 132 -7.02 -29.39 -20.81
N ASP A 133 -8.32 -29.34 -21.09
CA ASP A 133 -8.86 -29.42 -22.47
C ASP A 133 -8.48 -28.20 -23.33
N TYR A 134 -7.66 -27.29 -22.79
CA TYR A 134 -7.23 -26.03 -23.37
C TYR A 134 -5.90 -25.59 -22.73
N VAL A 135 -5.28 -24.56 -23.33
CA VAL A 135 -3.96 -24.06 -22.92
C VAL A 135 -4.01 -23.59 -21.45
N PRO A 136 -3.17 -24.13 -20.56
CA PRO A 136 -3.09 -23.71 -19.17
C PRO A 136 -2.79 -22.21 -19.07
N GLN A 137 -3.34 -21.56 -18.04
CA GLN A 137 -3.03 -20.15 -17.77
C GLN A 137 -2.01 -20.03 -16.64
N ASP A 138 -0.98 -19.23 -16.88
CA ASP A 138 0.01 -18.88 -15.87
C ASP A 138 -0.50 -17.69 -15.06
N TYR A 139 -0.75 -17.92 -13.77
CA TYR A 139 -1.00 -16.87 -12.80
C TYR A 139 0.30 -16.50 -12.09
N THR A 140 0.66 -15.23 -12.11
CA THR A 140 1.84 -14.72 -11.41
C THR A 140 1.38 -13.99 -10.15
N ALA A 141 1.74 -14.53 -8.97
CA ALA A 141 1.39 -13.91 -7.70
C ALA A 141 2.16 -12.61 -7.49
N THR A 142 1.47 -11.61 -6.98
CA THR A 142 2.02 -10.29 -6.69
C THR A 142 2.64 -10.28 -5.29
N PRO A 143 3.96 -10.06 -5.16
CA PRO A 143 4.58 -9.94 -3.86
C PRO A 143 4.09 -8.66 -3.17
N GLY A 144 3.70 -8.77 -1.90
CA GLY A 144 3.36 -7.64 -1.03
C GLY A 144 4.39 -7.44 0.07
N TRP A 145 4.34 -6.29 0.74
CA TRP A 145 5.20 -5.98 1.89
C TRP A 145 4.69 -6.61 3.18
N PHE A 146 3.37 -6.70 3.32
CA PHE A 146 2.75 -6.96 4.62
C PHE A 146 2.34 -8.41 4.85
N PHE A 147 2.17 -9.19 3.78
CA PHE A 147 1.68 -10.57 3.84
C PHE A 147 2.51 -11.45 2.90
N TRP A 148 3.04 -12.58 3.41
CA TRP A 148 4.00 -13.47 2.72
C TRP A 148 3.71 -14.96 2.90
#